data_AF-A0A0C1U5K1-F1
#
_entry.id   AF-A0A0C1U5K1-F1
#
_cell.length_a   1.000
_cell.length_b   1.000
_cell.length_c   1.000
_cell.angle_alpha   90.00
_cell.angle_beta   90.00
_cell.angle_gamma   90.00
#
_symmetry.space_group_name_H-M   'P 1'
#
loop_
_entity.id
_entity.type
_entity.pdbx_description
1 polymer ?
#
loop_
_entity_poly.entity_id
_entity_poly.type
_entity_poly.pdbx_seq_one_letter_code
_entity_poly.pdbx_strand_id
1 'polypeptide(L)' 'MFVKVKILKQKINSFKTLLHLLLMFKKPTDKIVVSCSQHLDEYIVEYQKLKKFGA' A
#
# COMPACT_ATOMS: atom_id res chain seq x y z
N MET A 1 5.64 18.77 -6.11
CA MET A 1 4.90 18.12 -5.00
C MET A 1 3.92 17.03 -5.49
N PHE A 2 3.07 17.32 -6.48
CA PHE A 2 2.07 16.38 -7.04
C PHE A 2 2.60 15.06 -7.63
N VAL A 3 3.81 15.06 -8.21
CA VAL A 3 4.42 13.87 -8.82
C VAL A 3 4.72 12.79 -7.78
N LYS A 4 5.23 13.16 -6.59
CA LYS A 4 5.48 12.21 -5.50
C LYS A 4 4.19 11.54 -5.01
N VAL A 5 3.10 12.30 -4.92
CA VAL A 5 1.77 11.81 -4.53
C VAL A 5 1.23 10.82 -5.57
N LYS A 6 1.35 11.14 -6.88
CA LYS A 6 0.97 10.21 -7.96
C LYS A 6 1.76 8.90 -7.92
N ILE A 7 3.07 8.96 -7.76
CA ILE A 7 3.94 7.78 -7.67
C ILE A 7 3.57 6.92 -6.46
N LEU A 8 3.34 7.54 -5.31
CA LEU A 8 2.96 6.84 -4.09
C LEU A 8 1.58 6.18 -4.22
N LYS A 9 0.61 6.86 -4.83
CA LYS A 9 -0.71 6.30 -5.15
C LYS A 9 -0.59 5.08 -6.07
N GLN A 10 0.26 5.15 -7.09
CA GLN A 10 0.49 4.04 -8.01
C GLN A 10 1.12 2.84 -7.30
N LYS A 11 2.13 3.07 -6.44
CA LYS A 11 2.72 2.04 -5.58
C LYS A 11 1.69 1.35 -4.68
N ILE A 12 0.83 2.12 -4.01
CA ILE A 12 -0.25 1.58 -3.17
C ILE A 12 -1.19 0.69 -4.00
N ASN A 13 -1.54 1.14 -5.21
CA ASN A 13 -2.44 0.36 -6.06
C ASN A 13 -1.78 -0.94 -6.55
N SER A 14 -0.50 -0.90 -6.92
CA SER A 14 0.27 -2.11 -7.25
C SER A 14 0.37 -3.07 -6.07
N PHE A 15 0.63 -2.58 -4.86
CA PHE A 15 0.64 -3.42 -3.66
C PHE A 15 -0.73 -3.99 -3.34
N LYS A 16 -1.82 -3.25 -3.53
CA LYS A 16 -3.19 -3.79 -3.41
C LYS A 16 -3.42 -4.96 -4.33
N THR A 17 -3.04 -4.84 -5.61
CA THR A 17 -3.18 -5.93 -6.59
C THR A 17 -2.32 -7.13 -6.19
N LEU A 18 -1.08 -6.89 -5.75
CA LEU A 18 -0.20 -7.93 -5.26
C LEU A 18 -0.78 -8.66 -4.04
N LEU A 19 -1.34 -7.92 -3.08
CA LEU A 19 -1.96 -8.47 -1.88
C LEU A 19 -3.20 -9.31 -2.25
N HIS A 20 -4.01 -8.83 -3.19
CA HIS A 20 -5.18 -9.55 -3.67
C HIS A 20 -4.80 -10.87 -4.37
N LEU A 21 -3.74 -10.85 -5.17
CA LEU A 21 -3.14 -12.05 -5.76
C LEU A 21 -2.60 -12.99 -4.67
N LEU A 22 -1.86 -12.46 -3.71
CA LEU A 22 -1.34 -13.24 -2.59
C LEU A 22 -2.47 -13.90 -1.80
N LEU A 23 -3.58 -13.21 -1.54
CA LEU A 23 -4.76 -13.76 -0.87
C LEU A 23 -5.48 -14.83 -1.69
N MET A 24 -5.35 -14.82 -3.03
CA MET A 24 -5.85 -15.91 -3.88
C MET A 24 -4.99 -17.19 -3.76
N PHE A 25 -3.69 -17.06 -3.51
CA PHE A 25 -2.77 -18.21 -3.46
C PHE A 25 -2.34 -18.63 -2.04
N LYS A 26 -2.48 -17.75 -1.06
CA LYS A 26 -2.00 -17.90 0.31
C LYS A 26 -3.10 -17.54 1.29
N LYS A 27 -3.10 -18.21 2.44
CA LYS A 27 -4.01 -17.85 3.52
C LYS A 27 -3.68 -16.44 4.04
N PRO A 28 -4.69 -15.63 4.42
CA PRO A 28 -4.47 -14.31 5.00
C PRO A 28 -3.59 -14.32 6.26
N THR A 29 -3.49 -15.46 6.94
CA THR A 29 -2.64 -15.69 8.13
C THR A 29 -1.19 -16.01 7.79
N ASP A 30 -0.85 -16.20 6.52
CA ASP A 30 0.53 -16.41 6.10
C ASP A 30 1.33 -15.15 6.45
N LYS A 31 2.46 -15.33 7.14
CA LYS A 31 3.29 -14.22 7.64
C LYS A 31 3.70 -13.26 6.52
N ILE A 32 3.81 -13.77 5.29
CA ILE A 32 4.10 -12.96 4.10
C ILE A 32 2.94 -12.02 3.77
N VAL A 33 1.69 -12.49 3.87
CA VAL A 33 0.48 -11.69 3.62
C VAL A 33 0.30 -10.65 4.72
N VAL A 34 0.54 -11.02 5.98
CA VAL A 34 0.49 -10.09 7.13
C VAL A 34 1.52 -8.99 6.97
N SER A 35 2.78 -9.33 6.66
CA SER A 35 3.85 -8.35 6.47
C SER A 35 3.59 -7.43 5.27
N CYS A 36 3.11 -7.96 4.14
CA CYS A 36 2.69 -7.13 3.01
C CYS A 36 1.53 -6.19 3.35
N SER A 37 0.59 -6.65 4.19
CA SER A 37 -0.54 -5.82 4.63
C SER A 37 -0.07 -4.67 5.52
N GLN A 38 0.87 -4.93 6.44
CA GLN A 38 1.47 -3.90 7.30
C GLN A 38 2.24 -2.85 6.48
N HIS A 39 3.08 -3.28 5.54
CA HIS A 39 3.79 -2.36 4.64
C HIS A 39 2.83 -1.51 3.80
N LEU A 40 1.73 -2.10 3.32
CA LEU A 40 0.72 -1.36 2.57
C LEU A 40 0.05 -0.27 3.43
N ASP A 41 -0.23 -0.58 4.70
CA ASP A 41 -0.82 0.36 5.65
C ASP A 41 0.13 1.54 5.93
N GLU A 42 1.42 1.28 6.10
CA GLU A 42 2.45 2.32 6.25
C GLU A 42 2.49 3.28 5.05
N TYR A 43 2.48 2.74 3.82
CA TYR A 43 2.44 3.56 2.61
C TYR A 43 1.16 4.39 2.49
N ILE A 44 0.02 3.86 2.95
CA ILE A 44 -1.25 4.60 2.97
C ILE A 44 -1.18 5.75 3.97
N VAL A 45 -0.62 5.52 5.16
CA VAL A 45 -0.44 6.55 6.19
C VAL A 45 0.50 7.65 5.71
N GLU A 46 1.63 7.30 5.08
CA GLU A 46 2.53 8.29 4.45
C GLU A 46 1.80 9.09 3.37
N TYR A 47 1.04 8.42 2.50
CA TYR A 47 0.28 9.08 1.45
C TYR A 47 -0.75 10.06 2.02
N GLN A 48 -1.47 9.65 3.07
CA GLN A 48 -2.41 10.54 3.76
C GLN A 48 -1.71 11.73 4.41
N LYS A 49 -0.56 11.53 5.07
CA LYS A 49 0.23 12.63 5.65
C LYS A 49 0.67 13.62 4.58
N LEU A 50 1.22 13.14 3.46
CA LEU A 50 1.65 13.97 2.34
C LEU A 50 0.49 14.69 1.65
N LYS A 51 -0.68 14.04 1.55
CA LYS A 51 -1.89 14.65 1.03
C LYS A 51 -2.43 15.76 1.96
N LYS A 52 -2.33 15.57 3.28
CA LYS A 52 -2.83 16.52 4.30
C LYS A 52 -1.91 17.73 4.48
N PHE A 53 -0.60 17.58 4.23
CA PHE A 53 0.38 18.67 4.30
C PHE A 53 0.50 19.52 3.01
N GLY A 54 -0.13 19.08 1.92
CA GLY A 54 -0.12 19.79 0.63
C GLY A 54 -1.43 20.51 0.28
N ALA A 55 -2.33 20.67 1.26
CA ALA A 55 -3.63 21.36 1.12
C ALA A 55 -3.61 22.70 1.86
#